data_AF-A0A177N6F3-F1
#
_entry.id   AF-A0A177N6F3-F1
#
_cell.length_a   1.000
_cell.length_b   1.000
_cell.length_c   1.000
_cell.angle_alpha   90.00
_cell.angle_beta   90.00
_cell.angle_gamma   90.00
#
_symmetry.space_group_name_H-M   'P 1'
#
loop_
_entity.id
_entity.type
_entity.pdbx_description
1 polymer ?
#
loop_
_entity_poly.entity_id
_entity_poly.type
_entity_poly.pdbx_seq_one_letter_code
_entity_poly.pdbx_strand_id
1 'polypeptide(L)'
;MFEALREGLIQSYKPKQMAGVRCAICASEHRPLSLHVLEYYSDSRVPTPPTFVTMSQSRGTSRGSIPICTNCAAPCKKCGLPISTPWHQKLGALLQRRNPGVTVRTGQGYCRHVHPLSDLLSIFKPVKIESSDAHRITPARAEDQVKKALASIEQADLIPGFHLVKEGIRDQLKDRDRTRASIEEDGLSPEGLVYLLASNVANALLCSGQHHVYRGVLGITGKELLAAFTKSSEMMVQCGVHSQQDHEREMQSLKREIAEIG
;
A
#
# COMPACT_ATOMS: atom_id res chain seq x y z
N MET A 1 -10.10 -47.89 -2.46
CA MET A 1 -10.79 -46.66 -1.99
C MET A 1 -9.83 -45.48 -1.85
N PHE A 2 -8.77 -45.56 -1.03
CA PHE A 2 -7.80 -44.47 -0.86
C PHE A 2 -7.06 -44.07 -2.14
N GLU A 3 -6.68 -45.03 -2.99
CA GLU A 3 -6.01 -44.73 -4.27
C GLU A 3 -6.92 -43.99 -5.25
N ALA A 4 -8.19 -44.38 -5.33
CA ALA A 4 -9.19 -43.68 -6.16
C ALA A 4 -9.44 -42.25 -5.67
N LEU A 5 -9.48 -42.03 -4.35
CA LEU A 5 -9.58 -40.69 -3.77
C LEU A 5 -8.33 -39.85 -4.07
N ARG A 6 -7.14 -40.44 -3.94
CA ARG A 6 -5.87 -39.78 -4.26
C ARG A 6 -5.79 -39.40 -5.74
N GLU A 7 -6.14 -40.30 -6.63
CA GLU A 7 -6.15 -40.04 -8.07
C GLU A 7 -7.18 -38.96 -8.43
N GLY A 8 -8.39 -39.04 -7.86
CA GLY A 8 -9.44 -38.02 -8.04
C GLY A 8 -8.98 -36.63 -7.59
N LEU A 9 -8.26 -36.55 -6.47
CA LEU A 9 -7.65 -35.30 -6.00
C LEU A 9 -6.56 -34.82 -6.98
N ILE A 10 -5.63 -35.68 -7.40
CA ILE A 10 -4.58 -35.28 -8.36
C ILE A 10 -5.19 -34.76 -9.67
N GLN A 11 -6.24 -35.41 -10.17
CA GLN A 11 -6.97 -34.97 -11.37
C GLN A 11 -7.70 -33.63 -11.17
N SER A 12 -8.11 -33.30 -9.95
CA SER A 12 -8.71 -31.99 -9.66
C SER A 12 -7.68 -30.86 -9.79
N TYR A 13 -6.41 -31.13 -9.47
CA TYR A 13 -5.30 -30.19 -9.53
C TYR A 13 -4.64 -30.02 -10.92
N LYS A 14 -4.94 -30.91 -11.88
CA LYS A 14 -4.37 -30.80 -13.24
C LYS A 14 -4.94 -29.59 -13.99
N PRO A 15 -4.18 -29.01 -14.94
CA PRO A 15 -4.68 -27.90 -15.76
C PRO A 15 -5.95 -28.28 -16.54
N LYS A 16 -6.92 -27.38 -16.61
CA LYS A 16 -8.22 -27.60 -17.30
C LYS A 16 -8.58 -26.42 -18.18
N GLN A 17 -9.38 -26.67 -19.21
CA GLN A 17 -9.91 -25.60 -20.05
C GLN A 17 -11.07 -24.90 -19.33
N MET A 18 -11.08 -23.58 -19.39
CA MET A 18 -12.10 -22.75 -18.75
C MET A 18 -12.53 -21.64 -19.70
N ALA A 19 -13.83 -21.51 -19.94
CA ALA A 19 -14.37 -20.43 -20.76
C ALA A 19 -14.28 -19.10 -20.00
N GLY A 20 -13.87 -18.03 -20.69
CA GLY A 20 -13.82 -16.68 -20.14
C GLY A 20 -12.73 -16.42 -19.11
N VAL A 21 -11.83 -17.38 -18.86
CA VAL A 21 -10.69 -17.22 -17.94
C VAL A 21 -9.39 -17.17 -18.74
N ARG A 22 -8.53 -16.20 -18.40
CA ARG A 22 -7.25 -15.98 -19.08
C ARG A 22 -6.08 -16.33 -18.18
N CYS A 23 -4.94 -16.68 -18.76
CA CYS A 23 -3.69 -16.79 -18.03
C CYS A 23 -3.27 -15.43 -17.43
N ALA A 24 -3.01 -15.38 -16.14
CA ALA A 24 -2.58 -14.17 -15.45
C ALA A 24 -1.22 -13.59 -15.88
N ILE A 25 -0.46 -14.35 -16.68
CA ILE A 25 0.89 -13.95 -17.09
C ILE A 25 1.05 -13.69 -18.59
N CYS A 26 0.27 -14.39 -19.42
CA CYS A 26 0.34 -14.23 -20.87
C CYS A 26 -0.99 -13.89 -21.53
N ALA A 27 -2.05 -13.69 -20.74
CA ALA A 27 -3.42 -13.36 -21.20
C ALA A 27 -4.06 -14.38 -22.15
N SER A 28 -3.43 -15.52 -22.43
CA SER A 28 -4.00 -16.56 -23.30
C SER A 28 -5.29 -17.12 -22.71
N GLU A 29 -6.36 -17.14 -23.51
CA GLU A 29 -7.65 -17.76 -23.16
C GLU A 29 -7.76 -19.22 -23.63
N HIS A 30 -6.99 -19.61 -24.64
CA HIS A 30 -7.18 -20.90 -25.33
C HIS A 30 -6.39 -22.06 -24.74
N ARG A 31 -5.69 -21.86 -23.62
CA ARG A 31 -4.80 -22.86 -23.04
C ARG A 31 -5.35 -23.38 -21.73
N PRO A 32 -5.18 -24.68 -21.41
CA PRO A 32 -5.54 -25.20 -20.09
C PRO A 32 -4.84 -24.41 -18.97
N LEU A 33 -5.57 -24.16 -17.88
CA LEU A 33 -5.18 -23.32 -16.77
C LEU A 33 -5.06 -24.14 -15.48
N SER A 34 -4.03 -23.85 -14.70
CA SER A 34 -3.85 -24.33 -13.34
C SER A 34 -4.39 -23.31 -12.34
N LEU A 35 -5.26 -23.75 -11.44
CA LEU A 35 -5.96 -22.93 -10.43
C LEU A 35 -5.45 -23.16 -8.99
N HIS A 36 -4.29 -23.80 -8.86
CA HIS A 36 -3.78 -24.22 -7.55
C HIS A 36 -2.28 -23.97 -7.41
N VAL A 37 -1.70 -23.22 -8.35
CA VAL A 37 -0.30 -22.77 -8.27
C VAL A 37 -0.21 -21.53 -7.40
N LEU A 38 -1.12 -20.57 -7.58
CA LEU A 38 -1.23 -19.36 -6.77
C LEU A 38 -2.64 -19.24 -6.19
N GLU A 39 -2.71 -19.18 -4.87
CA GLU A 39 -3.92 -18.94 -4.11
C GLU A 39 -3.99 -17.48 -3.70
N TYR A 40 -5.19 -16.93 -3.77
CA TYR A 40 -5.45 -15.52 -3.52
C TYR A 40 -6.61 -15.36 -2.53
N TYR A 41 -6.37 -14.56 -1.51
CA TYR A 41 -7.27 -14.29 -0.40
C TYR A 41 -7.46 -12.78 -0.28
N SER A 42 -8.70 -12.32 -0.33
CA SER A 42 -9.02 -10.90 -0.11
C SER A 42 -10.24 -10.74 0.77
N ASP A 43 -10.32 -9.61 1.47
CA ASP A 43 -11.61 -9.12 1.95
C ASP A 43 -12.51 -8.89 0.72
N SER A 44 -13.77 -9.32 0.80
CA SER A 44 -14.76 -9.21 -0.26
C SER A 44 -15.05 -7.77 -0.70
N ARG A 45 -14.71 -6.79 0.14
CA ARG A 45 -14.81 -5.35 -0.16
C ARG A 45 -13.63 -4.83 -0.96
N VAL A 46 -12.52 -5.58 -1.03
CA VAL A 46 -11.33 -5.20 -1.79
C VAL A 46 -11.50 -5.66 -3.24
N PRO A 47 -11.34 -4.76 -4.23
CA PRO A 47 -11.35 -5.14 -5.64
C PRO A 47 -10.33 -6.25 -5.93
N THR A 48 -10.74 -7.25 -6.69
CA THR A 48 -9.88 -8.37 -7.08
C THR A 48 -9.35 -8.14 -8.50
N PRO A 49 -8.15 -8.64 -8.83
CA PRO A 49 -7.62 -8.51 -10.17
C PRO A 49 -8.54 -9.22 -11.18
N PRO A 50 -8.62 -8.77 -12.44
CA PRO A 50 -9.53 -9.35 -13.44
C PRO A 50 -9.31 -10.84 -13.68
N THR A 51 -8.09 -11.31 -13.45
CA THR A 51 -7.70 -12.71 -13.61
C THR A 51 -8.06 -13.55 -12.39
N PHE A 52 -8.56 -12.96 -11.30
CA PHE A 52 -8.94 -13.72 -10.10
C PHE A 52 -10.16 -14.59 -10.37
N VAL A 53 -10.03 -15.88 -10.06
CA VAL A 53 -11.14 -16.83 -10.13
C VAL A 53 -11.57 -17.16 -8.70
N THR A 54 -12.73 -16.64 -8.30
CA THR A 54 -13.34 -16.92 -7.00
C THR A 54 -13.72 -18.41 -6.91
N MET A 55 -13.29 -19.07 -5.84
CA MET A 55 -13.61 -20.48 -5.56
C MET A 55 -14.55 -20.63 -4.35
N SER A 56 -14.45 -19.71 -3.37
CA SER A 56 -15.38 -19.66 -2.24
C SER A 56 -15.45 -18.25 -1.65
N GLN A 57 -16.57 -17.94 -1.01
CA GLN A 57 -16.78 -16.70 -0.27
C GLN A 57 -17.46 -17.02 1.06
N SER A 58 -16.93 -16.52 2.17
CA SER A 58 -17.56 -16.65 3.48
C SER A 58 -17.11 -15.55 4.44
N ARG A 59 -18.03 -15.08 5.30
CA ARG A 59 -17.75 -14.07 6.35
C ARG A 59 -16.97 -12.85 5.83
N GLY A 60 -17.35 -12.34 4.66
CA GLY A 60 -16.70 -11.18 4.05
C GLY A 60 -15.30 -11.43 3.49
N THR A 61 -14.86 -12.68 3.34
CA THR A 61 -13.58 -13.04 2.70
C THR A 61 -13.84 -13.81 1.41
N SER A 62 -13.19 -13.41 0.33
CA SER A 62 -13.13 -14.13 -0.94
C SER A 62 -11.85 -14.95 -1.03
N ARG A 63 -11.97 -16.23 -1.41
CA ARG A 63 -10.84 -17.13 -1.65
C ARG A 63 -10.93 -17.67 -3.07
N GLY A 64 -9.78 -17.73 -3.72
CA GLY A 64 -9.73 -18.20 -5.10
C GLY A 64 -8.32 -18.40 -5.59
N SER A 65 -8.16 -18.33 -6.90
CA SER A 65 -6.88 -18.56 -7.55
C SER A 65 -6.56 -17.53 -8.62
N ILE A 66 -5.27 -17.39 -8.86
CA ILE A 66 -4.71 -16.70 -10.01
C ILE A 66 -4.34 -17.77 -11.06
N PRO A 67 -5.09 -17.88 -12.16
CA PRO A 67 -4.96 -18.92 -13.18
C PRO A 67 -3.67 -18.75 -13.97
N ILE A 68 -2.92 -19.85 -14.14
CA ILE A 68 -1.68 -19.87 -14.93
C ILE A 68 -1.77 -20.96 -15.99
N CYS A 69 -1.53 -20.63 -17.25
CA CYS A 69 -1.63 -21.61 -18.34
C CYS A 69 -0.47 -22.59 -18.38
N THR A 70 -0.67 -23.71 -19.09
CA THR A 70 0.33 -24.78 -19.32
C THR A 70 1.61 -24.35 -20.02
N ASN A 71 1.70 -23.15 -20.59
CA ASN A 71 2.96 -22.63 -21.12
C ASN A 71 3.74 -21.80 -20.11
N CYS A 72 3.02 -21.18 -19.18
CA CYS A 72 3.56 -20.38 -18.11
C CYS A 72 3.94 -21.26 -16.91
N ALA A 73 3.19 -22.33 -16.66
CA ALA A 73 3.49 -23.39 -15.72
C ALA A 73 3.34 -24.74 -16.42
N ALA A 74 4.43 -25.22 -17.03
CA ALA A 74 4.41 -26.47 -17.79
C ALA A 74 3.97 -27.66 -16.92
N PRO A 75 3.09 -28.53 -17.41
CA PRO A 75 2.73 -29.75 -16.68
C PRO A 75 3.92 -30.71 -16.65
N CYS A 76 4.17 -31.29 -15.48
CA CYS A 76 5.17 -32.32 -15.31
C CYS A 76 4.80 -33.55 -16.13
N LYS A 77 5.75 -34.07 -16.92
CA LYS A 77 5.53 -35.30 -17.72
C LYS A 77 5.21 -36.54 -16.88
N LYS A 78 5.56 -36.55 -15.59
CA LYS A 78 5.32 -37.70 -14.68
C LYS A 78 3.95 -37.65 -14.01
N CYS A 79 3.55 -36.52 -13.43
CA CYS A 79 2.31 -36.41 -12.66
C CYS A 79 1.24 -35.50 -13.28
N GLY A 80 1.54 -34.79 -14.36
CA GLY A 80 0.63 -33.85 -15.02
C GLY A 80 0.35 -32.55 -14.25
N LEU A 81 0.88 -32.41 -13.03
CA LEU A 81 0.75 -31.19 -12.23
C LEU A 81 1.67 -30.08 -12.75
N PRO A 82 1.29 -28.80 -12.61
CA PRO A 82 2.10 -27.67 -13.04
C PRO A 82 3.43 -27.63 -12.27
N ILE A 83 4.52 -27.41 -12.98
CA ILE A 83 5.85 -27.20 -12.39
C ILE A 83 5.88 -25.79 -11.82
N SER A 84 6.14 -25.67 -10.51
CA SER A 84 6.32 -24.37 -9.88
C SER A 84 7.76 -23.88 -10.08
N THR A 85 7.92 -22.66 -10.55
CA THR A 85 9.22 -21.97 -10.70
C THR A 85 9.25 -20.72 -9.81
N PRO A 86 10.43 -20.13 -9.54
CA PRO A 86 10.55 -18.87 -8.78
C PRO A 86 9.72 -17.72 -9.36
N TRP A 87 9.34 -17.81 -10.64
CA TRP A 87 8.49 -16.83 -11.31
C TRP A 87 7.09 -16.72 -10.71
N HIS A 88 6.50 -17.82 -10.25
CA HIS A 88 5.19 -17.78 -9.59
C HIS A 88 5.27 -17.07 -8.24
N GLN A 89 6.38 -17.25 -7.51
CA GLN A 89 6.63 -16.52 -6.26
C GLN A 89 6.78 -15.02 -6.52
N LYS A 90 7.53 -14.63 -7.56
CA LYS A 90 7.65 -13.23 -7.99
C LYS A 90 6.30 -12.63 -8.38
N LEU A 91 5.48 -13.38 -9.12
CA LEU A 91 4.12 -12.97 -9.46
C LEU A 91 3.25 -12.79 -8.20
N GLY A 92 3.32 -13.72 -7.25
CA GLY A 92 2.60 -13.63 -5.98
C GLY A 92 3.00 -12.38 -5.18
N ALA A 93 4.31 -12.13 -5.05
CA ALA A 93 4.83 -10.94 -4.38
C ALA A 93 4.40 -9.64 -5.09
N LEU A 94 4.39 -9.63 -6.43
CA LEU A 94 3.95 -8.49 -7.22
C LEU A 94 2.46 -8.22 -7.02
N LEU A 95 1.63 -9.26 -7.04
CA LEU A 95 0.19 -9.14 -6.78
C LEU A 95 -0.10 -8.65 -5.38
N GLN A 96 0.64 -9.13 -4.37
CA GLN A 96 0.49 -8.67 -3.00
C GLN A 96 0.91 -7.20 -2.84
N ARG A 97 2.03 -6.78 -3.47
CA ARG A 97 2.45 -5.37 -3.51
C ARG A 97 1.43 -4.46 -4.21
N ARG A 98 0.76 -4.94 -5.26
CA ARG A 98 -0.22 -4.15 -6.02
C ARG A 98 -1.59 -4.06 -5.37
N ASN A 99 -1.90 -4.92 -4.39
CA ASN A 99 -3.23 -5.00 -3.79
C ASN A 99 -3.08 -5.05 -2.25
N PRO A 100 -3.01 -3.89 -1.58
CA PRO A 100 -2.96 -3.84 -0.11
C PRO A 100 -4.14 -4.60 0.51
N GLY A 101 -3.89 -5.33 1.60
CA GLY A 101 -4.94 -6.10 2.29
C GLY A 101 -5.27 -7.47 1.67
N VAL A 102 -4.53 -7.90 0.62
CA VAL A 102 -4.69 -9.24 0.05
C VAL A 102 -3.51 -10.13 0.43
N THR A 103 -3.77 -11.42 0.55
CA THR A 103 -2.75 -12.43 0.76
C THR A 103 -2.64 -13.30 -0.47
N VAL A 104 -1.44 -13.40 -1.04
CA VAL A 104 -1.15 -14.30 -2.16
C VAL A 104 -0.11 -15.32 -1.69
N ARG A 105 -0.38 -16.61 -1.94
CA ARG A 105 0.53 -17.70 -1.54
C ARG A 105 0.65 -18.71 -2.67
N THR A 106 1.78 -19.41 -2.70
CA THR A 106 1.90 -20.62 -3.52
C THR A 106 0.95 -21.67 -2.97
N GLY A 107 0.02 -22.14 -3.81
CA GLY A 107 -0.91 -23.21 -3.44
C GLY A 107 -0.21 -24.56 -3.39
N GLN A 108 -0.96 -25.62 -3.08
CA GLN A 108 -0.41 -26.99 -2.99
C GLN A 108 -0.50 -27.79 -4.30
N GLY A 109 -1.13 -27.24 -5.33
CA GLY A 109 -1.41 -27.96 -6.59
C GLY A 109 -0.27 -27.94 -7.60
N TYR A 110 0.98 -28.06 -7.15
CA TYR A 110 2.16 -28.07 -8.02
C TYR A 110 2.97 -29.37 -7.92
N CYS A 111 3.78 -29.63 -8.94
CA CYS A 111 4.66 -30.78 -9.02
C CYS A 111 5.81 -30.69 -8.00
N ARG A 112 6.06 -31.78 -7.26
CA ARG A 112 7.21 -31.92 -6.35
C ARG A 112 8.42 -32.66 -6.94
N HIS A 113 8.37 -33.05 -8.22
CA HIS A 113 9.51 -33.63 -8.91
C HIS A 113 10.55 -32.55 -9.26
N VAL A 114 11.82 -32.94 -9.35
CA VAL A 114 12.94 -32.03 -9.65
C VAL A 114 12.95 -31.68 -11.14
N HIS A 115 13.02 -30.39 -11.47
CA HIS A 115 12.95 -29.87 -12.85
C HIS A 115 14.01 -28.77 -13.13
N PRO A 116 15.30 -29.14 -13.21
CA PRO A 116 16.42 -28.18 -13.16
C PRO A 116 16.48 -27.21 -14.34
N LEU A 117 16.05 -27.62 -15.54
CA LEU A 117 16.02 -26.74 -16.73
C LEU A 117 14.88 -25.71 -16.68
N SER A 118 13.76 -26.04 -16.03
CA SER A 118 12.62 -25.12 -15.89
C SER A 118 12.92 -23.96 -14.96
N ASP A 119 13.77 -24.18 -13.95
CA ASP A 119 14.21 -23.14 -13.02
C ASP A 119 15.13 -22.11 -13.70
N LEU A 120 16.08 -22.56 -14.52
CA LEU A 120 17.04 -21.69 -15.22
C LEU A 120 16.39 -20.80 -16.30
N LEU A 121 15.47 -21.35 -17.11
CA LEU A 121 14.81 -20.61 -18.19
C LEU A 121 13.78 -19.57 -17.70
N SER A 122 13.42 -19.61 -16.41
CA SER A 122 12.44 -18.69 -15.81
C SER A 122 13.02 -17.31 -15.43
N ILE A 123 14.34 -17.16 -15.43
CA ILE A 123 15.04 -15.93 -15.01
C ILE A 123 14.87 -14.78 -16.02
N PHE A 124 14.68 -15.09 -17.31
CA PHE A 124 14.72 -14.10 -18.40
C PHE A 124 13.34 -13.69 -18.96
N LYS A 125 12.22 -14.17 -18.38
CA LYS A 125 10.88 -13.86 -18.89
C LYS A 125 10.21 -12.72 -18.11
N PRO A 126 9.83 -11.59 -18.77
CA PRO A 126 9.11 -10.52 -18.09
C PRO A 126 7.72 -11.00 -17.65
N VAL A 127 7.34 -10.72 -16.39
CA VAL A 127 5.97 -10.93 -15.89
C VAL A 127 5.11 -9.80 -16.44
N LYS A 128 4.13 -10.12 -17.30
CA LYS A 128 3.09 -9.17 -17.72
C LYS A 128 1.78 -9.55 -17.05
N ILE A 129 1.32 -8.71 -16.14
CA ILE A 129 -0.04 -8.81 -15.59
C ILE A 129 -0.87 -7.81 -16.38
N GLU A 130 -1.96 -8.26 -17.02
CA GLU A 130 -2.95 -7.33 -17.59
C GLU A 130 -3.41 -6.39 -16.48
N SER A 131 -3.06 -5.11 -16.60
CA SER A 131 -3.75 -4.06 -15.87
C SER A 131 -5.16 -4.01 -16.45
N SER A 132 -6.19 -4.31 -15.67
CA SER A 132 -7.49 -3.76 -16.04
C SER A 132 -7.35 -2.25 -16.01
N ASP A 133 -7.67 -1.63 -17.13
CA ASP A 133 -7.99 -0.20 -17.17
C ASP A 133 -9.27 0.14 -16.37
N ALA A 134 -9.91 -0.85 -15.73
CA ALA A 134 -10.85 -0.63 -14.63
C ALA A 134 -10.08 -0.34 -13.34
N HIS A 135 -9.99 0.96 -13.02
CA HIS A 135 -9.35 1.53 -11.83
C HIS A 135 -7.85 1.22 -11.71
N ARG A 136 -7.04 1.96 -12.49
CA ARG A 136 -5.75 2.42 -11.98
C ARG A 136 -5.99 3.19 -10.67
N ILE A 137 -6.02 2.49 -9.55
CA ILE A 137 -5.36 3.00 -8.37
C ILE A 137 -3.94 2.46 -8.50
N THR A 138 -3.14 3.08 -9.37
CA THR A 138 -1.72 3.22 -9.00
C THR A 138 -1.82 3.86 -7.61
N PRO A 139 -1.29 3.27 -6.52
CA PRO A 139 -1.17 4.06 -5.31
C PRO A 139 -0.49 5.33 -5.78
N ALA A 140 -1.18 6.47 -5.65
CA ALA A 140 -0.63 7.74 -6.05
C ALA A 140 0.78 7.78 -5.44
N ARG A 141 1.81 8.27 -6.15
CA ARG A 141 3.14 8.33 -5.54
C ARG A 141 3.00 8.98 -4.16
N ALA A 142 3.78 8.60 -3.16
CA ALA A 142 3.68 9.18 -1.81
C ALA A 142 3.55 10.73 -1.89
N GLU A 143 4.31 11.33 -2.80
CA GLU A 143 4.25 12.75 -3.17
C GLU A 143 2.87 13.22 -3.65
N ASP A 144 2.23 12.48 -4.55
CA ASP A 144 0.90 12.81 -5.11
C ASP A 144 -0.20 12.63 -4.05
N GLN A 145 -0.07 11.62 -3.17
CA GLN A 145 -0.99 11.43 -2.04
C GLN A 145 -0.92 12.61 -1.07
N VAL A 146 0.29 13.01 -0.69
CA VAL A 146 0.50 14.12 0.24
C VAL A 146 0.09 15.45 -0.37
N LYS A 147 0.34 15.68 -1.67
CA LYS A 147 -0.16 16.87 -2.38
C LYS A 147 -1.69 16.95 -2.39
N LYS A 148 -2.36 15.81 -2.60
CA LYS A 148 -3.83 15.75 -2.54
C LYS A 148 -4.36 16.01 -1.14
N ALA A 149 -3.70 15.45 -0.11
CA ALA A 149 -4.03 15.71 1.29
C ALA A 149 -3.87 17.20 1.63
N LEU A 150 -2.75 17.82 1.23
CA LEU A 150 -2.48 19.24 1.42
C LEU A 150 -3.56 20.11 0.78
N ALA A 151 -3.93 19.83 -0.47
CA ALA A 151 -4.98 20.56 -1.18
C ALA A 151 -6.36 20.40 -0.50
N SER A 152 -6.66 19.21 0.04
CA SER A 152 -7.92 18.94 0.73
C SER A 152 -7.99 19.69 2.07
N ILE A 153 -6.89 19.69 2.83
CA ILE A 153 -6.76 20.43 4.10
C ILE A 153 -6.88 21.94 3.86
N GLU A 154 -6.25 22.45 2.79
CA GLU A 154 -6.36 23.85 2.40
C GLU A 154 -7.80 24.22 2.02
N GLN A 155 -8.44 23.42 1.16
CA GLN A 155 -9.79 23.69 0.69
C GLN A 155 -10.84 23.65 1.82
N ALA A 156 -10.65 22.76 2.78
CA ALA A 156 -11.55 22.60 3.93
C ALA A 156 -11.19 23.53 5.11
N ASP A 157 -10.15 24.36 4.98
CA ASP A 157 -9.67 25.29 6.02
C ASP A 157 -9.48 24.63 7.39
N LEU A 158 -8.87 23.43 7.40
CA LEU A 158 -8.78 22.62 8.62
C LEU A 158 -7.70 23.09 9.60
N ILE A 159 -6.79 23.95 9.15
CA ILE A 159 -5.69 24.51 9.94
C ILE A 159 -5.86 26.04 9.98
N PRO A 160 -6.21 26.62 11.14
CA PRO A 160 -6.24 28.07 11.30
C PRO A 160 -4.89 28.68 10.91
N GLY A 161 -4.91 29.77 10.14
CA GLY A 161 -3.66 30.41 9.69
C GLY A 161 -2.85 29.57 8.69
N PHE A 162 -3.47 28.61 7.99
CA PHE A 162 -2.77 27.73 7.03
C PHE A 162 -1.86 28.49 6.04
N HIS A 163 -2.30 29.67 5.59
CA HIS A 163 -1.54 30.54 4.68
C HIS A 163 -0.15 30.92 5.21
N LEU A 164 0.06 30.94 6.53
CA LEU A 164 1.34 31.26 7.16
C LEU A 164 2.33 30.09 7.14
N VAL A 165 1.84 28.85 7.08
CA VAL A 165 2.68 27.64 7.13
C VAL A 165 2.82 26.93 5.77
N LYS A 166 1.94 27.26 4.83
CA LYS A 166 1.81 26.60 3.52
C LYS A 166 3.11 26.52 2.72
N GLU A 167 3.84 27.63 2.61
CA GLU A 167 5.10 27.65 1.85
C GLU A 167 6.19 26.82 2.54
N GLY A 168 6.28 26.86 3.87
CA GLY A 168 7.18 26.00 4.62
C GLY A 168 6.89 24.51 4.44
N ILE A 169 5.61 24.12 4.38
CA ILE A 169 5.21 22.74 4.08
C ILE A 169 5.64 22.35 2.66
N ARG A 170 5.36 23.21 1.67
CA ARG A 170 5.75 22.97 0.27
C ARG A 170 7.25 22.83 0.10
N ASP A 171 8.04 23.63 0.82
CA ASP A 171 9.49 23.56 0.79
C ASP A 171 10.01 22.24 1.35
N GLN A 172 9.47 21.76 2.48
CA GLN A 172 9.84 20.46 3.04
C GLN A 172 9.45 19.30 2.12
N LEU A 173 8.31 19.41 1.41
CA LEU A 173 7.86 18.40 0.44
C LEU A 173 8.67 18.36 -0.87
N LYS A 174 9.61 19.29 -1.10
CA LYS A 174 10.56 19.18 -2.22
C LYS A 174 11.52 18.00 -2.04
N ASP A 175 11.78 17.59 -0.79
CA ASP A 175 12.55 16.39 -0.49
C ASP A 175 11.68 15.13 -0.67
N ARG A 176 11.79 14.57 -1.88
CA ARG A 176 11.00 13.42 -2.31
C ARG A 176 11.37 12.13 -1.59
N ASP A 177 12.65 11.94 -1.28
CA ASP A 177 13.11 10.73 -0.60
C ASP A 177 12.64 10.72 0.85
N ARG A 178 12.72 11.86 1.54
CA ARG A 178 12.17 12.01 2.88
C ARG A 178 10.66 11.84 2.92
N THR A 179 9.94 12.42 1.95
CA THR A 179 8.49 12.24 1.83
C THR A 179 8.12 10.77 1.63
N ARG A 180 8.88 10.05 0.79
CA ARG A 180 8.67 8.61 0.58
C ARG A 180 8.92 7.81 1.85
N ALA A 181 10.05 8.05 2.53
CA ALA A 181 10.40 7.36 3.78
C ALA A 181 9.31 7.56 4.85
N SER A 182 8.81 8.79 5.01
CA SER A 182 7.75 9.08 5.98
C SER A 182 6.42 8.33 5.73
N ILE A 183 6.06 8.09 4.47
CA ILE A 183 4.82 7.37 4.14
C ILE A 183 5.04 5.85 4.12
N GLU A 184 6.16 5.38 3.54
CA GLU A 184 6.38 3.96 3.26
C GLU A 184 7.12 3.23 4.39
N GLU A 185 8.04 3.90 5.08
CA GLU A 185 8.89 3.33 6.14
C GLU A 185 8.33 3.66 7.52
N ASP A 186 8.03 4.95 7.78
CA ASP A 186 7.49 5.41 9.07
C ASP A 186 5.98 5.16 9.21
N GLY A 187 5.31 4.82 8.10
CA GLY A 187 3.89 4.47 8.08
C GLY A 187 2.93 5.63 8.37
N LEU A 188 3.36 6.88 8.18
CA LEU A 188 2.48 8.04 8.36
C LEU A 188 1.39 8.07 7.28
N SER A 189 0.19 8.47 7.68
CA SER A 189 -0.85 8.83 6.70
C SER A 189 -0.45 10.11 5.94
N PRO A 190 -0.88 10.29 4.68
CA PRO A 190 -0.63 11.52 3.93
C PRO A 190 -1.10 12.79 4.65
N GLU A 191 -2.29 12.73 5.26
CA GLU A 191 -2.84 13.80 6.10
C GLU A 191 -1.99 14.02 7.36
N GLY A 192 -1.60 12.93 8.03
CA GLY A 192 -0.73 12.97 9.21
C GLY A 192 0.61 13.64 8.93
N LEU A 193 1.22 13.36 7.76
CA LEU A 193 2.45 14.04 7.35
C LEU A 193 2.21 15.54 7.13
N VAL A 194 1.09 15.96 6.52
CA VAL A 194 0.79 17.39 6.38
C VAL A 194 0.65 18.09 7.73
N TYR A 195 -0.04 17.48 8.70
CA TYR A 195 -0.16 18.05 10.05
C TYR A 195 1.17 18.11 10.78
N LEU A 196 2.03 17.09 10.63
CA LEU A 196 3.39 17.10 11.17
C LEU A 196 4.26 18.21 10.58
N LEU A 197 4.19 18.41 9.25
CA LEU A 197 4.94 19.49 8.61
C LEU A 197 4.40 20.86 9.03
N ALA A 198 3.07 21.00 9.15
CA ALA A 198 2.44 22.23 9.61
C ALA A 198 2.84 22.58 11.06
N SER A 199 2.83 21.60 11.97
CA SER A 199 3.26 21.83 13.36
C SER A 199 4.74 22.20 13.43
N ASN A 200 5.62 21.52 12.68
CA ASN A 200 7.05 21.83 12.64
C ASN A 200 7.33 23.24 12.13
N VAL A 201 6.65 23.67 11.05
CA VAL A 201 6.80 25.02 10.49
C VAL A 201 6.28 26.06 11.49
N ALA A 202 5.09 25.84 12.07
CA ALA A 202 4.52 26.76 13.06
C ALA A 202 5.41 26.89 14.29
N ASN A 203 5.95 25.78 14.80
CA ASN A 203 6.89 25.75 15.93
C ASN A 203 8.14 26.58 15.63
N ALA A 204 8.77 26.35 14.48
CA ALA A 204 9.98 27.08 14.08
C ALA A 204 9.73 28.59 13.98
N LEU A 205 8.57 29.01 13.44
CA LEU A 205 8.21 30.42 13.37
C LEU A 205 7.91 31.02 14.74
N LEU A 206 7.17 30.33 15.61
CA LEU A 206 6.87 30.78 16.98
C LEU A 206 8.14 30.97 17.82
N CYS A 207 9.10 30.06 17.66
CA CYS A 207 10.38 30.08 18.36
C CYS A 207 11.44 30.97 17.67
N SER A 208 11.09 31.70 16.61
CA SER A 208 12.02 32.63 15.96
C SER A 208 12.12 34.00 16.66
N GLY A 209 11.17 34.33 17.54
CA GLY A 209 11.02 35.66 18.14
C GLY A 209 10.37 36.71 17.23
N GLN A 210 10.31 36.49 15.90
CA GLN A 210 9.82 37.48 14.93
C GLN A 210 8.32 37.80 15.02
N HIS A 211 7.55 36.94 15.70
CA HIS A 211 6.09 37.06 15.82
C HIS A 211 5.65 37.48 17.24
N HIS A 212 6.58 38.00 18.04
CA HIS A 212 6.34 38.53 19.37
C HIS A 212 6.27 40.06 19.34
N VAL A 213 5.41 40.62 20.18
CA VAL A 213 5.35 42.08 20.44
C VAL A 213 6.23 42.45 21.64
N TYR A 214 6.37 41.50 22.57
CA TYR A 214 7.24 41.57 23.74
C TYR A 214 7.57 40.13 24.18
N ARG A 215 8.52 39.97 25.11
CA ARG A 215 8.85 38.69 25.75
C ARG A 215 7.64 37.90 26.21
N GLY A 216 7.45 36.73 25.58
CA GLY A 216 6.33 35.83 25.87
C GLY A 216 4.96 36.32 25.37
N VAL A 217 4.90 37.42 24.62
CA VAL A 217 3.64 38.03 24.16
C VAL A 217 3.58 37.99 22.64
N LEU A 218 2.79 37.06 22.11
CA LEU A 218 2.57 36.90 20.67
C LEU A 218 1.74 38.06 20.09
N GLY A 219 2.14 38.54 18.91
CA GLY A 219 1.34 39.42 18.08
C GLY A 219 0.18 38.69 17.40
N ILE A 220 -0.55 39.36 16.51
CA ILE A 220 -1.70 38.78 15.80
C ILE A 220 -1.26 37.54 14.99
N THR A 221 -0.23 37.68 14.16
CA THR A 221 0.34 36.57 13.38
C THR A 221 0.88 35.45 14.28
N GLY A 222 1.51 35.79 15.41
CA GLY A 222 1.98 34.79 16.37
C GLY A 222 0.83 33.98 16.98
N LYS A 223 -0.31 34.61 17.29
CA LYS A 223 -1.50 33.91 17.78
C LYS A 223 -2.10 32.98 16.72
N GLU A 224 -2.10 33.39 15.45
CA GLU A 224 -2.53 32.52 14.35
C GLU A 224 -1.61 31.31 14.17
N LEU A 225 -0.28 31.50 14.27
CA LEU A 225 0.68 30.40 14.25
C LEU A 225 0.49 29.43 15.43
N LEU A 226 0.21 29.95 16.63
CA LEU A 226 -0.09 29.11 17.79
C LEU A 226 -1.37 28.29 17.57
N ALA A 227 -2.39 28.88 16.94
CA ALA A 227 -3.61 28.17 16.57
C ALA A 227 -3.33 27.08 15.51
N ALA A 228 -2.50 27.39 14.51
CA ALA A 228 -2.04 26.43 13.49
C ALA A 228 -1.32 25.23 14.13
N PHE A 229 -0.38 25.50 15.03
CA PHE A 229 0.36 24.47 15.77
C PHE A 229 -0.59 23.59 16.59
N THR A 230 -1.44 24.23 17.41
CA THR A 230 -2.35 23.53 18.32
C THR A 230 -3.26 22.62 17.53
N LYS A 231 -3.90 23.16 16.48
CA LYS A 231 -4.83 22.39 15.66
C LYS A 231 -4.14 21.24 14.95
N SER A 232 -2.97 21.48 14.36
CA SER A 232 -2.21 20.42 13.67
C SER A 232 -1.82 19.31 14.64
N SER A 233 -1.36 19.66 15.85
CA SER A 233 -0.98 18.67 16.86
C SER A 233 -2.17 17.87 17.40
N GLU A 234 -3.36 18.47 17.55
CA GLU A 234 -4.61 17.74 17.82
C GLU A 234 -4.96 16.76 16.69
N MET A 235 -4.86 17.19 15.44
CA MET A 235 -5.17 16.34 14.29
C MET A 235 -4.18 15.18 14.17
N MET A 236 -2.91 15.39 14.53
CA MET A 236 -1.90 14.31 14.63
C MET A 236 -2.30 13.24 15.64
N VAL A 237 -2.94 13.59 16.76
CA VAL A 237 -3.51 12.61 17.70
C VAL A 237 -4.65 11.84 17.04
N GLN A 238 -5.55 12.55 16.35
CA GLN A 238 -6.72 11.93 15.70
C GLN A 238 -6.34 10.95 14.58
N CYS A 239 -5.27 11.25 13.82
CA CYS A 239 -4.79 10.37 12.76
C CYS A 239 -3.68 9.40 13.21
N GLY A 240 -3.39 9.33 14.52
CA GLY A 240 -2.50 8.32 15.11
C GLY A 240 -1.01 8.54 14.87
N VAL A 241 -0.58 9.76 14.53
CA VAL A 241 0.83 10.11 14.39
C VAL A 241 1.55 10.10 15.74
N HIS A 242 0.87 10.55 16.80
CA HIS A 242 1.39 10.51 18.17
C HIS A 242 0.27 10.43 19.21
N SER A 243 0.64 10.23 20.47
CA SER A 243 -0.33 10.08 21.57
C SER A 243 -0.81 11.41 22.12
N GLN A 244 -1.93 11.40 22.85
CA GLN A 244 -2.41 12.55 23.62
C GLN A 244 -1.35 13.08 24.61
N GLN A 245 -0.56 12.18 25.19
CA GLN A 245 0.54 12.54 26.10
C GLN A 245 1.67 13.27 25.36
N ASP A 246 1.98 12.86 24.12
CA ASP A 246 2.97 13.53 23.29
C ASP A 246 2.50 14.95 22.93
N HIS A 247 1.23 15.10 22.54
CA HIS A 247 0.61 16.41 22.29
C HIS A 247 0.73 17.35 23.50
N GLU A 248 0.37 16.87 24.70
CA GLU A 248 0.46 17.67 25.92
C GLU A 248 1.89 18.09 26.25
N ARG A 249 2.86 17.17 26.06
CA ARG A 249 4.28 17.44 26.27
C ARG A 249 4.81 18.48 25.28
N GLU A 250 4.46 18.36 24.01
CA GLU A 250 4.84 19.33 22.97
C GLU A 250 4.24 20.71 23.24
N MET A 251 2.96 20.78 23.58
CA MET A 251 2.29 22.03 23.94
C MET A 251 2.93 22.70 25.15
N GLN A 252 3.35 21.93 26.16
CA GLN A 252 4.07 22.47 27.32
C GLN A 252 5.48 22.93 26.95
N SER A 253 6.19 22.22 26.07
CA SER A 253 7.50 22.65 25.58
C SER A 253 7.39 23.97 24.83
N LEU A 254 6.49 24.05 23.84
CA LEU A 254 6.28 25.25 23.04
C LEU A 254 5.88 26.46 23.90
N LYS A 255 5.00 26.29 24.89
CA LYS A 255 4.63 27.38 25.81
C LYS A 255 5.82 27.92 26.60
N ARG A 256 6.74 27.06 27.01
CA ARG A 256 7.98 27.48 27.68
C ARG A 256 8.89 28.24 26.72
N GLU A 257 9.11 27.71 25.52
CA GLU A 257 9.94 28.35 24.49
C GLU A 257 9.40 29.74 24.11
N ILE A 258 8.08 29.87 23.90
CA ILE A 258 7.43 31.15 23.64
C ILE A 258 7.70 32.14 24.78
N ALA A 259 7.59 31.70 26.05
CA ALA A 259 7.83 32.57 27.20
C ALA A 259 9.30 33.02 27.32
N GLU A 260 10.24 32.21 26.84
CA GLU A 260 11.68 32.47 26.95
C GLU A 260 12.25 33.33 25.83
N ILE A 261 11.76 33.18 24.59
CA ILE A 261 12.41 33.69 23.37
C ILE A 261 12.09 35.15 23.03
N GLY A 262 10.93 35.66 23.43
CA GLY A 262 10.60 37.05 23.12
C GLY A 262 11.44 38.07 23.90
#